data_AF-A0AA88UP37-F1
#
_entry.id   AF-A0AA88UP37-F1
#
_cell.length_a   1.000
_cell.length_b   1.000
_cell.length_c   1.000
_cell.angle_alpha   90.00
_cell.angle_beta   90.00
_cell.angle_gamma   90.00
#
_symmetry.space_group_name_H-M   'P 1'
#
loop_
_entity.id
_entity.type
_entity.pdbx_description
1 polymer ?
#
loop_
_entity_poly.entity_id
_entity_poly.type
_entity_poly.pdbx_seq_one_letter_code
_entity_poly.pdbx_strand_id
1 'polypeptide(L)'
;MLPVKSLLRCKYVCKSCEYKVIRIAELYEDDESGGYEFHSVKAEIFYLSTDSWREIDAVVPYVWYYPCSELLFNGHFHWWTNDEGHGGESMLSFRIRTEVFQQIRLPDVCAAPDGNERAFLVLNESIALLVFNPSEQTWFDIWLMTEYGIAESWTNAIYYWTTCASRAAFIVA
;
A
#
# COMPACT_ATOMS: atom_id res chain seq x y z
N MET A 1 -3.98 -11.27 23.42
CA MET A 1 -3.47 -10.14 24.21
C MET A 1 -2.31 -9.59 23.40
N LEU A 2 -2.42 -8.38 22.86
CA LEU A 2 -1.31 -7.77 22.11
C LEU A 2 -0.13 -7.54 23.07
N PRO A 3 1.13 -7.63 22.60
CA PRO A 3 2.30 -7.31 23.42
C PRO A 3 2.28 -5.85 23.85
N VAL A 4 3.21 -5.51 24.75
CA VAL A 4 3.21 -4.32 25.61
C VAL A 4 3.07 -2.99 24.84
N LYS A 5 3.43 -2.93 23.54
CA LYS A 5 3.17 -1.78 22.64
C LYS A 5 2.97 -2.24 21.19
N SER A 6 1.93 -1.72 20.53
CA SER A 6 1.62 -2.03 19.12
C SER A 6 1.05 -0.81 18.39
N LEU A 7 1.50 -0.55 17.15
CA LEU A 7 0.85 0.41 16.25
C LEU A 7 -0.24 -0.30 15.46
N LEU A 8 -1.47 0.23 15.46
CA LEU A 8 -2.64 -0.44 14.85
C LEU A 8 -3.05 0.27 13.55
N ARG A 9 -3.14 -0.48 12.45
CA ARG A 9 -3.69 -0.03 11.16
C ARG A 9 -5.02 -0.71 10.90
N CYS A 10 -6.15 0.00 10.85
CA CYS A 10 -7.46 -0.61 10.68
C CYS A 10 -8.11 -0.20 9.36
N LYS A 11 -8.62 -1.17 8.58
CA LYS A 11 -9.48 -0.90 7.42
C LYS A 11 -10.83 -1.61 7.51
N TYR A 12 -11.85 -0.98 6.92
CA TYR A 12 -13.25 -1.37 7.02
C TYR A 12 -13.89 -1.54 5.64
N VAL A 13 -14.65 -2.63 5.45
CA VAL A 13 -15.55 -2.82 4.29
C VAL A 13 -16.92 -3.29 4.76
N CYS A 14 -17.99 -2.71 4.18
CA CYS A 14 -19.37 -3.14 4.33
C CYS A 14 -19.91 -3.74 3.03
N LYS A 15 -20.09 -5.07 2.97
CA LYS A 15 -21.00 -5.72 2.02
C LYS A 15 -21.61 -6.96 2.68
N SER A 16 -22.91 -6.87 2.97
CA SER A 16 -23.81 -7.90 3.53
C SER A 16 -23.37 -8.56 4.84
N CYS A 17 -23.96 -8.11 5.96
CA CYS A 17 -24.10 -8.76 7.28
C CYS A 17 -22.89 -9.33 8.03
N GLU A 18 -21.69 -9.35 7.46
CA GLU A 18 -20.45 -9.73 8.14
C GLU A 18 -19.43 -8.60 8.00
N TYR A 19 -19.43 -7.70 8.98
CA TYR A 19 -18.42 -6.65 9.03
C TYR A 19 -17.07 -7.29 9.35
N LYS A 20 -16.09 -7.00 8.50
CA LYS A 20 -14.68 -7.38 8.70
C LYS A 20 -13.86 -6.11 8.89
N VAL A 21 -13.21 -6.00 10.05
CA VAL A 21 -12.14 -5.01 10.25
C VAL A 21 -10.83 -5.75 10.16
N ILE A 22 -9.98 -5.39 9.21
CA ILE A 22 -8.60 -5.88 9.19
C ILE A 22 -7.73 -4.95 9.99
N ARG A 23 -6.88 -5.53 10.82
CA ARG A 23 -5.85 -4.83 11.57
C ARG A 23 -4.48 -5.37 11.20
N ILE A 24 -3.54 -4.48 10.87
CA ILE A 24 -2.11 -4.80 10.77
C ILE A 24 -1.42 -4.14 11.97
N ALA A 25 -0.74 -4.95 12.79
CA ALA A 25 -0.11 -4.53 14.03
C ALA A 25 1.40 -4.78 13.98
N GLU A 26 2.18 -3.72 14.14
CA GLU A 26 3.63 -3.83 14.35
C GLU A 26 3.89 -4.17 15.82
N LEU A 27 4.67 -5.22 16.05
CA LEU A 27 5.04 -5.71 17.36
C LEU A 27 6.50 -5.35 17.64
N TYR A 28 6.72 -4.81 18.82
CA TYR A 28 8.04 -4.41 19.30
C TYR A 28 8.38 -5.18 20.56
N GLU A 29 9.64 -5.54 20.71
CA GLU A 29 10.20 -6.16 21.91
C GLU A 29 11.16 -5.20 22.61
N ASP A 30 11.29 -5.36 23.93
CA ASP A 30 12.22 -4.56 24.73
C ASP A 30 13.65 -4.96 24.37
N ASP A 31 14.49 -3.99 24.03
CA ASP A 31 15.92 -4.25 23.83
C ASP A 31 16.69 -4.18 25.16
N GLU A 32 17.86 -4.84 25.22
CA GLU A 32 18.69 -4.88 26.44
C GLU A 32 19.24 -3.49 26.86
N SER A 33 19.20 -2.50 25.95
CA SER A 33 19.63 -1.13 26.19
C SER A 33 18.52 -0.18 26.66
N GLY A 34 17.29 -0.68 26.79
CA GLY A 34 16.10 0.08 27.21
C GLY A 34 15.35 0.80 26.08
N GLY A 35 15.68 0.53 24.82
CA GLY A 35 14.90 0.90 23.64
C GLY A 35 13.95 -0.21 23.19
N TYR A 36 13.44 -0.09 21.96
CA TYR A 36 12.48 -1.03 21.38
C TYR A 36 12.96 -1.46 20.01
N GLU A 37 13.02 -2.77 19.77
CA GLU A 37 13.35 -3.34 18.46
C GLU A 37 12.10 -3.86 17.76
N PHE A 38 12.00 -3.62 16.45
CA PHE A 38 10.93 -4.20 15.64
C PHE A 38 11.09 -5.71 15.62
N HIS A 39 10.04 -6.43 16.03
CA HIS A 39 10.06 -7.88 16.10
C HIS A 39 9.32 -8.52 14.92
N SER A 40 8.05 -8.16 14.73
CA SER A 40 7.23 -8.71 13.65
C SER A 40 5.98 -7.87 13.35
N VAL A 41 5.30 -8.20 12.27
CA VAL A 41 3.96 -7.70 11.97
C VAL A 41 2.95 -8.84 12.10
N LYS A 42 1.81 -8.55 12.71
CA LYS A 42 0.65 -9.44 12.74
C LYS A 42 -0.53 -8.84 12.02
N ALA A 43 -1.31 -9.68 11.37
CA ALA A 43 -2.60 -9.29 10.82
C ALA A 43 -3.74 -10.03 11.52
N GLU A 44 -4.81 -9.32 11.83
CA GLU A 44 -5.99 -9.86 12.49
C GLU A 44 -7.26 -9.36 11.80
N ILE A 45 -8.30 -10.19 11.82
CA ILE A 45 -9.63 -9.82 11.32
C ILE A 45 -10.60 -9.87 12.48
N PHE A 46 -11.34 -8.79 12.67
CA PHE A 46 -12.49 -8.75 13.55
C PHE A 46 -13.74 -9.18 12.78
N TYR A 47 -14.48 -10.13 13.33
CA TYR A 47 -15.78 -10.54 12.82
C TYR A 47 -16.86 -10.01 13.74
N LEU A 48 -17.76 -9.17 13.22
CA LEU A 48 -18.88 -8.67 14.02
C LEU A 48 -19.84 -9.79 14.42
N SER A 49 -19.97 -10.84 13.60
CA SER A 49 -20.87 -11.97 13.89
C SER A 49 -20.50 -12.71 15.18
N THR A 50 -19.22 -12.72 15.55
CA THR A 50 -18.70 -13.42 16.73
C THR A 50 -18.11 -12.48 17.78
N ASP A 51 -18.14 -11.17 17.54
CA ASP A 51 -17.52 -10.12 18.37
C ASP A 51 -16.08 -10.49 18.78
N SER A 52 -15.31 -11.01 17.83
CA SER A 52 -13.99 -11.56 18.12
C SER A 52 -12.96 -11.25 17.03
N TRP A 53 -11.71 -11.12 17.49
CA TRP A 53 -10.54 -11.02 16.65
C TRP A 53 -9.99 -12.42 16.36
N ARG A 54 -9.58 -12.65 15.11
CA ARG A 54 -8.86 -13.85 14.69
C ARG A 54 -7.58 -13.44 13.97
N GLU A 55 -6.46 -14.02 14.38
CA GLU A 55 -5.18 -13.86 13.69
C GLU A 55 -5.23 -14.53 12.31
N ILE A 56 -4.68 -13.84 11.31
CA ILE A 56 -4.47 -14.38 9.98
C ILE A 56 -3.13 -15.12 10.01
N ASP A 57 -3.16 -16.41 9.67
CA ASP A 57 -1.95 -17.23 9.55
C ASP A 57 -1.22 -16.89 8.25
N ALA A 58 -0.50 -15.77 8.25
CA ALA A 58 0.28 -15.28 7.13
C ALA A 58 1.49 -14.48 7.63
N VAL A 59 2.61 -14.62 6.94
CA VAL A 59 3.76 -13.71 7.11
C VAL A 59 3.39 -12.40 6.42
N VAL A 60 3.31 -11.32 7.20
CA VAL A 60 2.97 -9.99 6.71
C VAL A 60 4.22 -9.12 6.75
N PRO A 61 4.60 -8.47 5.64
CA PRO A 61 5.76 -7.61 5.62
C PRO A 61 5.50 -6.30 6.39
N TYR A 62 6.56 -5.55 6.66
CA TYR A 62 6.44 -4.21 7.24
C TYR A 62 5.62 -3.28 6.34
N VAL A 63 4.73 -2.47 6.92
CA VAL A 63 3.85 -1.56 6.16
C VAL A 63 4.22 -0.11 6.43
N TRP A 64 4.53 0.64 5.37
CA TRP A 64 4.96 2.03 5.46
C TRP A 64 3.83 3.02 5.73
N TYR A 65 4.17 4.15 6.35
CA TYR A 65 3.28 5.29 6.56
C TYR A 65 3.57 6.42 5.57
N TYR A 66 2.92 6.38 4.42
CA TYR A 66 2.88 7.50 3.48
C TYR A 66 1.51 8.21 3.54
N PRO A 67 1.41 9.51 3.26
CA PRO A 67 0.15 10.14 2.89
C PRO A 67 -0.51 9.35 1.74
N CYS A 68 -1.83 9.13 1.79
CA CYS A 68 -2.53 8.33 0.76
C CYS A 68 -1.95 6.91 0.58
N SER A 69 -1.43 6.31 1.65
CA SER A 69 -0.84 4.96 1.64
C SER A 69 -1.85 3.82 1.56
N GLU A 70 -3.14 4.15 1.59
CA GLU A 70 -4.20 3.19 1.85
C GLU A 70 -5.30 3.25 0.77
N LEU A 71 -5.44 2.17 0.02
CA LEU A 71 -6.44 2.07 -1.05
C LEU A 71 -7.37 0.86 -0.85
N LEU A 72 -8.66 1.01 -1.17
CA LEU A 72 -9.59 -0.10 -1.38
C LEU A 72 -9.97 -0.13 -2.86
N PHE A 73 -9.61 -1.22 -3.55
CA PHE A 73 -9.86 -1.38 -4.98
C PHE A 73 -10.20 -2.84 -5.30
N ASN A 74 -11.26 -3.07 -6.08
CA ASN A 74 -11.72 -4.42 -6.48
C ASN A 74 -11.79 -5.46 -5.34
N GLY A 75 -12.22 -5.04 -4.14
CA GLY A 75 -12.33 -5.94 -2.98
C GLY A 75 -11.01 -6.29 -2.31
N HIS A 76 -9.96 -5.52 -2.59
CA HIS A 76 -8.64 -5.66 -2.00
C HIS A 76 -8.23 -4.37 -1.30
N PHE A 77 -7.65 -4.51 -0.12
CA PHE A 77 -6.96 -3.41 0.55
C PHE A 77 -5.50 -3.37 0.12
N HIS A 78 -4.96 -2.17 -0.08
CA HIS A 78 -3.58 -1.98 -0.52
C HIS A 78 -2.81 -1.07 0.43
N TRP A 79 -1.56 -1.41 0.70
CA TRP A 79 -0.62 -0.61 1.48
C TRP A 79 0.76 -0.59 0.83
N TRP A 80 1.58 0.38 1.22
CA TRP A 80 3.01 0.39 0.89
C TRP A 80 3.78 -0.59 1.77
N THR A 81 4.70 -1.32 1.17
CA THR A 81 5.58 -2.27 1.88
C THR A 81 6.96 -2.33 1.20
N ASN A 82 7.89 -3.09 1.76
CA ASN A 82 9.15 -3.42 1.11
C ASN A 82 8.97 -4.59 0.15
N ASP A 83 9.68 -4.58 -0.97
CA ASP A 83 9.86 -5.79 -1.77
C ASP A 83 10.89 -6.69 -1.08
N GLU A 84 10.41 -7.70 -0.35
CA GLU A 84 11.26 -8.63 0.40
C GLU A 84 12.13 -9.53 -0.51
N GLY A 85 11.79 -9.63 -1.80
CA GLY A 85 12.50 -10.49 -2.76
C GLY A 85 13.50 -9.77 -3.66
N HIS A 86 13.28 -8.48 -3.93
CA HIS A 86 14.05 -7.72 -4.93
C HIS A 86 14.65 -6.41 -4.41
N GLY A 87 14.31 -5.99 -3.20
CA GLY A 87 14.70 -4.70 -2.65
C GLY A 87 13.86 -3.55 -3.23
N GLY A 88 13.78 -2.45 -2.48
CA GLY A 88 12.93 -1.31 -2.83
C GLY A 88 11.50 -1.45 -2.30
N GLU A 89 10.57 -0.73 -2.93
CA GLU A 89 9.17 -0.64 -2.49
C GLU A 89 8.25 -1.56 -3.30
N SER A 90 7.19 -2.03 -2.65
CA SER A 90 6.14 -2.88 -3.22
C SER A 90 4.77 -2.48 -2.69
N MET A 91 3.71 -2.95 -3.37
CA MET A 91 2.33 -2.80 -2.90
C MET A 91 1.85 -4.10 -2.26
N LEU A 92 1.54 -4.06 -0.96
CA LEU A 92 0.88 -5.17 -0.27
C LEU A 92 -0.62 -5.11 -0.55
N SER A 93 -1.17 -6.17 -1.13
CA SER A 93 -2.61 -6.36 -1.35
C SER A 93 -3.17 -7.40 -0.37
N PHE A 94 -4.38 -7.16 0.14
CA PHE A 94 -5.14 -8.10 0.96
C PHE A 94 -6.53 -8.31 0.37
N ARG A 95 -6.83 -9.53 -0.06
CA ARG A 95 -8.14 -9.90 -0.62
C ARG A 95 -9.14 -10.21 0.48
N ILE A 96 -10.15 -9.36 0.64
CA ILE A 96 -11.11 -9.44 1.77
C ILE A 96 -11.88 -10.77 1.82
N ARG A 97 -12.22 -11.32 0.64
CA ARG A 97 -13.06 -12.53 0.54
C ARG A 97 -12.31 -13.79 0.94
N THR A 98 -11.06 -13.92 0.49
CA THR A 98 -10.24 -15.13 0.71
C THR A 98 -9.25 -14.95 1.84
N GLU A 99 -9.07 -13.72 2.33
CA GLU A 99 -8.18 -13.35 3.43
C GLU A 99 -6.72 -13.68 3.14
N VAL A 100 -6.33 -13.46 1.89
CA VAL A 100 -4.98 -13.76 1.37
C VAL A 100 -4.24 -12.46 1.11
N PHE A 101 -2.99 -12.41 1.54
CA PHE A 101 -2.03 -11.36 1.19
C PHE A 101 -1.28 -11.70 -0.09
N GLN A 102 -0.95 -10.66 -0.86
CA GLN A 102 -0.11 -10.76 -2.05
C GLN A 102 0.72 -9.48 -2.16
N GLN A 103 2.01 -9.61 -2.47
CA GLN A 103 2.81 -8.45 -2.90
C GLN A 103 2.68 -8.27 -4.41
N ILE A 104 2.55 -7.02 -4.83
CA ILE A 104 2.49 -6.61 -6.23
C ILE A 104 3.65 -5.63 -6.46
N ARG A 105 4.57 -6.02 -7.35
CA ARG A 105 5.73 -5.16 -7.66
C ARG A 105 5.27 -3.84 -8.28
N LEU A 106 6.01 -2.79 -7.95
CA LEU A 106 5.86 -1.47 -8.51
C LEU A 106 6.65 -1.33 -9.82
N PRO A 107 6.44 -0.26 -10.61
CA PRO A 107 7.28 -0.01 -11.77
C PRO A 107 8.74 0.21 -11.35
N ASP A 108 9.68 -0.08 -12.25
CA ASP A 108 11.13 -0.02 -11.98
C ASP A 108 11.63 1.35 -11.48
N VAL A 109 10.89 2.44 -11.75
CA VAL A 109 11.16 3.77 -11.19
C VAL A 109 11.18 3.76 -9.65
N CYS A 110 10.52 2.78 -9.01
CA CYS A 110 10.46 2.61 -7.57
C CYS A 110 11.58 1.73 -6.98
N ALA A 111 12.45 1.16 -7.82
CA ALA A 111 13.44 0.15 -7.38
C ALA A 111 14.55 0.72 -6.48
N ALA A 112 14.81 2.02 -6.53
CA ALA A 112 15.85 2.67 -5.75
C ALA A 112 15.33 3.92 -5.01
N PRO A 113 15.96 4.29 -3.88
CA PRO A 113 15.74 5.58 -3.25
C PRO A 113 16.18 6.70 -4.18
N ASP A 114 15.26 7.58 -4.53
CA ASP A 114 15.45 8.69 -5.49
C ASP A 114 15.05 10.05 -4.89
N GLY A 115 14.57 10.08 -3.64
CA GLY A 115 14.07 11.28 -2.98
C GLY A 115 12.69 11.74 -3.47
N ASN A 116 12.03 10.95 -4.32
CA ASN A 116 10.68 11.23 -4.77
C ASN A 116 9.65 10.72 -3.77
N GLU A 117 8.56 11.47 -3.66
CA GLU A 117 7.37 11.08 -2.90
C GLU A 117 6.40 10.32 -3.82
N ARG A 118 5.66 9.40 -3.21
CA ARG A 118 4.81 8.45 -3.94
C ARG A 118 3.44 8.32 -3.29
N ALA A 119 2.40 8.21 -4.11
CA ALA A 119 1.03 8.04 -3.62
C ALA A 119 0.23 7.09 -4.51
N PHE A 120 -0.60 6.25 -3.89
CA PHE A 120 -1.58 5.45 -4.63
C PHE A 120 -2.91 6.18 -4.72
N LEU A 121 -3.54 6.09 -5.88
CA LEU A 121 -4.90 6.60 -6.11
C LEU A 121 -5.64 5.71 -7.11
N VAL A 122 -6.95 5.93 -7.25
CA VAL A 122 -7.74 5.29 -8.31
C VAL A 122 -7.95 6.31 -9.42
N LEU A 123 -7.54 5.99 -10.63
CA LEU A 123 -7.75 6.80 -11.83
C LEU A 123 -8.33 5.91 -12.93
N ASN A 124 -9.43 6.34 -13.57
CA ASN A 124 -10.09 5.62 -14.65
C ASN A 124 -10.29 4.13 -14.35
N GLU A 125 -10.87 3.83 -13.18
CA GLU A 125 -11.14 2.47 -12.73
C GLU A 125 -9.90 1.56 -12.60
N SER A 126 -8.71 2.14 -12.56
CA SER A 126 -7.42 1.45 -12.40
C SER A 126 -6.67 1.99 -11.19
N ILE A 127 -5.78 1.19 -10.61
CA ILE A 127 -4.83 1.69 -9.62
C ILE A 127 -3.79 2.54 -10.36
N ALA A 128 -3.56 3.75 -9.85
CA ALA A 128 -2.52 4.63 -10.33
C ALA A 128 -1.49 4.89 -9.23
N LEU A 129 -0.24 5.00 -9.65
CA LEU A 129 0.88 5.45 -8.84
C LEU A 129 1.29 6.85 -9.31
N LEU A 130 1.20 7.81 -8.40
CA LEU A 130 1.74 9.15 -8.57
C LEU A 130 3.17 9.17 -8.03
N VAL A 131 4.11 9.69 -8.82
CA VAL A 131 5.50 9.92 -8.40
C VAL A 131 5.82 11.40 -8.62
N PHE A 132 6.32 12.09 -7.60
CA PHE A 132 6.66 13.50 -7.70
C PHE A 132 7.82 13.86 -6.77
N ASN A 133 8.58 14.89 -7.13
CA ASN A 133 9.61 15.43 -6.27
C ASN A 133 9.04 16.63 -5.48
N PRO A 134 8.98 16.60 -4.13
CA PRO A 134 8.43 17.71 -3.35
C PRO A 134 9.27 18.98 -3.43
N SER A 135 10.57 18.86 -3.73
CA SER A 135 11.50 19.98 -3.90
C SER A 135 11.41 20.60 -5.29
N GLU A 136 11.13 19.78 -6.30
CA GLU A 136 10.99 20.18 -7.69
C GLU A 136 9.51 20.07 -8.09
N GLN A 137 8.69 21.05 -7.67
CA GLN A 137 7.24 21.11 -7.95
C GLN A 137 6.90 21.33 -9.44
N THR A 138 7.79 20.92 -10.34
CA THR A 138 7.72 21.19 -11.77
C THR A 138 7.22 20.01 -12.58
N TRP A 139 7.22 18.81 -12.01
CA TRP A 139 6.80 17.60 -12.71
C TRP A 139 6.18 16.57 -11.76
N PHE A 140 5.37 15.69 -12.34
CA PHE A 140 4.91 14.46 -11.73
C PHE A 140 4.66 13.43 -12.81
N ASP A 141 4.90 12.17 -12.48
CA ASP A 141 4.61 11.01 -13.32
C ASP A 141 3.40 10.28 -12.78
N ILE A 142 2.55 9.79 -13.68
CA ILE A 142 1.44 8.89 -13.34
C ILE A 142 1.65 7.56 -14.05
N TRP A 143 1.68 6.48 -13.28
CA TRP A 143 1.72 5.11 -13.77
C TRP A 143 0.39 4.43 -13.52
N LEU A 144 -0.17 3.78 -14.54
CA LEU A 144 -1.43 3.03 -14.45
C LEU A 144 -1.17 1.53 -14.48
N MET A 145 -1.78 0.80 -13.55
CA MET A 145 -1.83 -0.65 -13.57
C MET A 145 -2.97 -1.08 -14.50
N THR A 146 -2.61 -1.34 -15.77
CA THR A 146 -3.60 -1.67 -16.81
C THR A 146 -4.23 -3.05 -16.62
N GLU A 147 -3.52 -3.97 -15.96
CA GLU A 147 -4.04 -5.27 -15.54
C GLU A 147 -3.80 -5.45 -14.03
N TYR A 148 -4.89 -5.55 -13.26
CA TYR A 148 -4.79 -5.62 -11.81
C TYR A 148 -3.92 -6.78 -11.31
N GLY A 149 -2.91 -6.46 -10.51
CA GLY A 149 -2.00 -7.44 -9.89
C GLY A 149 -0.85 -7.91 -10.79
N ILE A 150 -0.78 -7.46 -12.05
CA ILE A 150 0.29 -7.80 -12.99
C ILE A 150 1.31 -6.67 -13.01
N ALA A 151 2.52 -6.94 -12.50
CA ALA A 151 3.59 -5.95 -12.38
C ALA A 151 4.01 -5.38 -13.75
N GLU A 152 4.05 -6.22 -14.77
CA GLU A 152 4.46 -5.86 -16.13
C GLU A 152 3.42 -4.96 -16.83
N SER A 153 2.22 -4.81 -16.26
CA SER A 153 1.12 -4.02 -16.83
C SER A 153 1.20 -2.53 -16.48
N TRP A 154 2.13 -2.14 -15.60
CA TRP A 154 2.36 -0.74 -15.25
C TRP A 154 2.80 0.06 -16.48
N THR A 155 1.99 1.04 -16.86
CA THR A 155 2.25 1.91 -18.02
C THR A 155 2.31 3.35 -17.57
N ASN A 156 3.36 4.08 -17.97
CA ASN A 156 3.44 5.52 -17.73
C ASN A 156 2.40 6.22 -18.62
N ALA A 157 1.46 6.92 -17.99
CA ALA A 157 0.33 7.54 -18.64
C ALA A 157 0.54 9.03 -18.93
N ILE A 158 1.35 9.76 -18.13
CA ILE A 158 1.54 11.21 -18.30
C ILE A 158 2.90 11.69 -17.75
N TYR A 159 3.57 12.57 -18.52
CA TYR A 159 4.63 13.48 -18.05
C TYR A 159 4.09 14.91 -18.07
N TYR A 160 4.02 15.60 -16.92
CA TYR A 160 3.79 17.05 -16.89
C TYR A 160 5.10 17.79 -16.64
N TRP A 161 5.34 18.87 -17.40
CA TRP A 161 6.36 19.88 -17.12
C TRP A 161 5.63 21.20 -16.91
N THR A 162 5.64 21.77 -15.71
CA THR A 162 5.12 23.13 -15.50
C THR A 162 6.17 24.13 -15.96
N THR A 163 6.38 24.23 -17.27
CA THR A 163 6.84 25.49 -17.85
C THR A 163 5.60 26.23 -18.33
N CYS A 164 5.51 27.51 -17.99
CA CYS A 164 4.46 28.41 -18.43
C CYS A 164 4.51 28.59 -19.97
N ALA A 165 4.10 27.59 -20.75
CA ALA A 165 3.84 27.64 -22.19
C ALA A 165 3.38 26.26 -22.71
N SER A 166 2.26 26.30 -23.46
CA SER A 166 1.74 25.29 -24.39
C SER A 166 1.16 23.96 -23.84
N ARG A 167 -0.10 23.75 -24.26
CA ARG A 167 -0.96 22.57 -24.08
C ARG A 167 -0.51 21.39 -24.95
N ALA A 168 -0.60 20.18 -24.42
CA ALA A 168 -1.49 19.09 -24.88
C ALA A 168 -1.27 17.85 -24.00
N ALA A 169 -2.31 17.35 -23.35
CA ALA A 169 -2.31 16.03 -22.72
C ALA A 169 -3.30 15.16 -23.50
N PHE A 170 -2.83 14.03 -24.01
CA PHE A 170 -3.71 12.97 -24.47
C PHE A 170 -3.93 12.06 -23.26
N ILE A 171 -5.16 12.06 -22.74
CA ILE A 171 -5.62 10.93 -21.94
C ILE A 171 -5.78 9.80 -22.96
N VAL A 172 -4.87 8.82 -22.95
CA VAL A 172 -5.15 7.56 -23.62
C VAL A 172 -6.18 6.86 -22.74
N ALA A 173 -7.45 7.00 -23.14
CA ALA A 173 -8.58 6.26 -22.60
C ALA A 173 -8.71 4.91 -23.32
#